data_AF-A0A5Q0BFP2-F1
#
_entry.id   AF-A0A5Q0BFP2-F1
#
_cell.length_a   1.000
_cell.length_b   1.000
_cell.length_c   1.000
_cell.angle_alpha   90.00
_cell.angle_beta   90.00
_cell.angle_gamma   90.00
#
_symmetry.space_group_name_H-M   'P 1'
#
loop_
_entity.id
_entity.type
_entity.pdbx_description
1 polymer ?
#
loop_
_entity_poly.entity_id
_entity_poly.type
_entity_poly.pdbx_seq_one_letter_code
_entity_poly.pdbx_strand_id
1 'polypeptide(L)'
;MDSATNIKSSVRKVLAEVLRASKASPASIHRSLMQFADRGAAKTIVRTNFDLLLEGAAAKRSSQAIQSYALGEIPRRGRHEAFSGVLHIHGALNAIRPEPRI
;
A
#
# COMPACT_ATOMS: atom_id res chain seq x y z
N MET A 1 15.34 -11.40 0.61
CA MET A 1 15.43 -12.77 1.16
C MET A 1 14.77 -12.75 2.55
N ASP A 2 13.61 -12.09 2.70
CA ASP A 2 13.00 -11.74 4.01
C ASP A 2 11.49 -11.98 4.07
N SER A 3 10.90 -12.59 3.04
CA SER A 3 9.48 -12.96 3.04
C SER A 3 9.14 -13.97 4.14
N ALA A 4 10.14 -14.70 4.65
CA ALA A 4 9.99 -15.73 5.68
C ALA A 4 9.95 -15.18 7.12
N THR A 5 10.49 -13.99 7.38
CA THR A 5 10.57 -13.44 8.75
C THR A 5 9.28 -12.71 9.16
N ASN A 6 8.44 -12.35 8.17
CA ASN A 6 7.23 -11.56 8.31
C ASN A 6 6.08 -12.30 9.04
N ILE A 7 6.11 -13.63 9.06
CA ILE A 7 5.00 -14.47 9.58
C ILE A 7 5.05 -14.65 11.11
N LYS A 8 6.14 -14.27 11.80
CA LYS A 8 6.34 -14.61 13.23
C LYS A 8 5.96 -13.54 14.26
N SER A 9 5.59 -12.32 13.86
CA SER A 9 5.23 -11.28 14.84
C SER A 9 3.76 -11.39 15.26
N SER A 10 3.51 -11.84 16.50
CA SER A 10 2.18 -11.90 17.10
C SER A 10 1.50 -10.51 17.11
N VAL A 11 2.25 -9.46 17.39
CA VAL A 11 1.76 -8.07 17.36
C VAL A 11 1.28 -7.67 15.97
N ARG A 12 2.05 -7.96 14.91
CA ARG A 12 1.63 -7.64 13.53
C ARG A 12 0.40 -8.43 13.12
N LYS A 13 0.28 -9.69 13.56
CA LYS A 13 -0.89 -10.53 13.29
C LYS A 13 -2.16 -9.94 13.92
N VAL A 14 -2.11 -9.61 15.20
CA VAL A 14 -3.25 -9.00 15.92
C VAL A 14 -3.61 -7.64 15.30
N LEU A 15 -2.63 -6.80 14.98
CA LEU A 15 -2.89 -5.53 14.32
C LEU A 15 -3.59 -5.71 12.97
N ALA A 16 -3.15 -6.68 12.16
CA ALA A 16 -3.78 -7.00 10.88
C ALA A 16 -5.22 -7.51 11.05
N GLU A 17 -5.49 -8.32 12.07
CA GLU A 17 -6.84 -8.79 12.41
C GLU A 17 -7.76 -7.63 12.79
N VAL A 18 -7.32 -6.76 13.72
CA VAL A 18 -8.09 -5.59 14.17
C VAL A 18 -8.38 -4.64 13.00
N LEU A 19 -7.37 -4.32 12.19
CA LEU A 19 -7.54 -3.41 11.05
C LEU A 19 -8.46 -3.99 9.97
N ARG A 20 -8.39 -5.30 9.70
CA ARG A 20 -9.30 -5.96 8.73
C ARG A 20 -10.73 -6.06 9.28
N ALA A 21 -10.90 -6.32 10.58
CA ALA A 21 -12.22 -6.41 11.22
C ALA A 21 -12.98 -5.08 11.15
N SER A 22 -12.28 -3.94 11.12
CA SER A 22 -12.90 -2.61 10.97
C SER A 22 -13.73 -2.44 9.69
N LYS A 23 -13.51 -3.30 8.67
CA LYS A 23 -14.13 -3.20 7.33
C LYS A 23 -14.05 -1.79 6.73
N ALA A 24 -12.98 -1.06 7.08
CA ALA A 24 -12.77 0.28 6.56
C ALA A 24 -12.74 0.26 5.03
N SER A 25 -13.47 1.18 4.42
CA SER A 25 -13.54 1.32 2.97
C SER A 25 -13.04 2.70 2.55
N PRO A 26 -12.48 2.83 1.34
CA PRO A 26 -12.00 4.12 0.87
C PRO A 26 -13.10 5.20 0.81
N ALA A 27 -13.01 6.20 1.69
CA ALA A 27 -13.85 7.39 1.69
C ALA A 27 -13.45 8.44 0.63
N SER A 28 -14.26 9.49 0.46
CA SER A 28 -14.00 10.62 -0.47
C SER A 28 -12.63 11.26 -0.24
N ILE A 29 -12.22 11.43 1.02
CA ILE A 29 -10.92 12.03 1.37
C ILE A 29 -9.74 11.24 0.77
N HIS A 30 -9.78 9.91 0.75
CA HIS A 30 -8.73 9.08 0.14
C HIS A 30 -8.62 9.34 -1.36
N ARG A 31 -9.76 9.52 -2.04
CA ARG A 31 -9.78 9.86 -3.47
C ARG A 31 -9.20 11.25 -3.73
N SER A 32 -9.60 12.24 -2.93
CA SER A 32 -9.08 13.60 -3.03
C SER A 32 -7.56 13.65 -2.76
N LEU A 33 -7.07 12.91 -1.76
CA LEU A 33 -5.64 12.80 -1.48
C LEU A 33 -4.88 12.16 -2.65
N MET A 34 -5.42 11.10 -3.26
CA MET A 34 -4.81 10.47 -4.43
C MET A 34 -4.84 11.34 -5.70
N GLN A 35 -5.81 12.24 -5.81
CA GLN A 35 -5.84 13.26 -6.87
C GLN A 35 -4.81 14.35 -6.60
N PHE A 36 -4.70 14.82 -5.36
CA PHE A 36 -3.71 15.85 -4.99
C PHE A 36 -2.27 15.34 -5.08
N ALA A 37 -2.05 14.06 -4.80
CA ALA A 37 -0.76 13.40 -4.94
C ALA A 37 -0.32 13.25 -6.41
N ASP A 38 -1.23 13.44 -7.37
CA ASP A 38 -0.97 13.38 -8.80
C ASP A 38 -0.37 14.70 -9.28
N ARG A 39 0.91 14.68 -9.66
CA ARG A 39 1.60 15.86 -10.22
C ARG A 39 1.75 15.78 -11.75
N GLY A 40 0.90 15.01 -12.42
CA GLY A 40 0.89 14.85 -13.88
C GLY A 40 1.89 13.85 -14.43
N ALA A 41 3.08 13.72 -13.83
CA ALA A 41 4.09 12.73 -14.22
C ALA A 41 4.15 11.51 -13.28
N ALA A 42 3.82 11.70 -12.01
CA ALA A 42 3.83 10.64 -10.99
C ALA A 42 2.80 10.96 -9.90
N LYS A 43 2.17 9.91 -9.36
CA LYS A 43 1.35 9.99 -8.16
C LYS A 43 2.24 9.61 -6.98
N THR A 44 2.49 10.51 -6.05
CA THR A 44 3.43 10.26 -4.95
C THR A 44 2.81 10.63 -3.62
N ILE A 45 2.67 9.67 -2.70
CA ILE A 45 2.20 9.94 -1.35
C ILE A 45 2.95 9.07 -0.33
N VAL A 46 3.29 9.66 0.81
CA VAL A 46 3.98 8.99 1.92
C VAL A 46 3.06 9.01 3.13
N ARG A 47 2.97 7.88 3.83
CA ARG A 47 2.11 7.72 5.00
C ARG A 47 2.73 6.84 6.07
N THR A 48 2.19 6.97 7.28
CA THR A 48 2.57 6.17 8.45
C THR A 48 1.57 5.05 8.74
N ASN A 49 0.32 5.18 8.28
CA ASN A 49 -0.71 4.16 8.48
C ASN A 49 -0.39 2.84 7.76
N PHE A 50 -0.93 1.73 8.30
CA PHE A 50 -0.75 0.38 7.77
C PHE A 50 -1.83 -0.07 6.76
N ASP A 51 -3.03 0.51 6.79
CA ASP A 51 -4.13 0.12 5.90
C ASP A 51 -3.81 0.33 4.41
N LEU A 52 -4.64 -0.14 3.48
CA LEU A 52 -4.46 0.05 2.03
C LEU A 52 -5.56 0.93 1.40
N LEU A 53 -6.10 1.90 2.17
CA LEU A 53 -7.27 2.67 1.73
C LEU A 53 -6.97 3.61 0.56
N LEU A 54 -5.73 4.09 0.41
CA LEU A 54 -5.31 4.94 -0.72
C LEU A 54 -5.21 4.14 -2.01
N GLU A 55 -4.63 2.95 -1.94
CA GLU A 55 -4.54 1.99 -3.03
C GLU A 55 -5.94 1.59 -3.48
N GLY A 56 -6.81 1.25 -2.52
CA GLY A 56 -8.21 0.94 -2.79
C GLY A 56 -8.98 2.12 -3.40
N ALA A 57 -8.66 3.36 -3.01
CA ALA A 57 -9.26 4.56 -3.62
C ALA A 57 -8.82 4.74 -5.08
N ALA A 58 -7.55 4.45 -5.38
CA ALA A 58 -6.98 4.62 -6.70
C ALA A 58 -7.36 3.51 -7.68
N ALA A 59 -7.45 2.26 -7.21
CA ALA A 59 -7.83 1.10 -8.02
C ALA A 59 -9.23 1.22 -8.64
N LYS A 60 -10.15 1.97 -8.02
CA LYS A 60 -11.50 2.19 -8.56
C LYS A 60 -11.54 3.11 -9.79
N ARG A 61 -10.49 3.87 -10.07
CA ARG A 61 -10.49 4.91 -11.13
C ARG A 61 -9.48 4.65 -12.25
N SER A 62 -8.51 3.76 -12.02
CA SER A 62 -7.41 3.47 -12.94
C SER A 62 -7.36 1.97 -13.19
N SER A 63 -7.29 1.55 -14.46
CA SER A 63 -6.99 0.16 -14.83
C SER A 63 -5.59 -0.27 -14.38
N GLN A 64 -4.72 0.69 -14.10
CA GLN A 64 -3.37 0.44 -13.61
C GLN A 64 -3.33 0.49 -12.08
N ALA A 65 -2.89 -0.61 -11.48
CA ALA A 65 -2.63 -0.69 -10.04
C ALA A 65 -1.56 0.31 -9.63
N ILE A 66 -1.83 1.08 -8.57
CA ILE A 66 -0.84 1.95 -7.94
C ILE A 66 0.20 1.09 -7.24
N GLN A 67 1.48 1.42 -7.44
CA GLN A 67 2.57 0.76 -6.73
C GLN A 67 2.50 1.15 -5.25
N SER A 68 2.63 0.16 -4.37
CA SER A 68 2.68 0.35 -2.92
C SER A 68 3.99 -0.22 -2.41
N TYR A 69 4.63 0.51 -1.50
CA TYR A 69 5.95 0.18 -0.98
C TYR A 69 5.92 0.22 0.55
N ALA A 70 6.54 -0.77 1.15
CA ALA A 70 6.77 -0.87 2.59
C ALA A 70 8.26 -1.13 2.86
N LEU A 71 8.68 -0.96 4.11
CA LEU A 71 10.03 -1.23 4.62
C LEU A 71 10.80 -2.32 3.81
N GLY A 72 11.97 -1.98 3.28
CA GLY A 72 12.81 -2.90 2.47
C GLY A 72 12.51 -2.88 0.96
N GLU A 73 11.34 -2.40 0.54
CA GLU A 73 10.93 -2.29 -0.87
C GLU A 73 10.99 -0.86 -1.42
N ILE A 74 11.55 0.10 -0.68
CA ILE A 74 11.78 1.46 -1.18
C ILE A 74 12.54 1.35 -2.52
N PRO A 75 12.02 1.89 -3.63
CA PRO A 75 12.64 1.71 -4.93
C PRO A 75 14.06 2.27 -4.89
N ARG A 76 15.05 1.37 -5.06
CA ARG A 76 16.45 1.77 -5.19
C ARG A 76 16.57 2.58 -6.48
N ARG A 77 17.13 3.78 -6.38
CA ARG A 77 17.28 4.80 -7.46
C ARG A 77 18.05 4.35 -8.73
N GLY A 78 18.38 3.06 -8.88
CA GLY A 78 19.17 2.53 -9.99
C GLY A 78 18.37 1.95 -11.17
N ARG A 79 17.03 1.83 -11.09
CA ARG A 79 16.19 1.27 -12.18
C ARG A 79 14.97 2.10 -12.59
N HIS A 80 14.59 3.11 -11.81
CA HIS A 80 13.48 4.01 -12.11
C HIS A 80 13.87 5.43 -11.66
N GLU A 81 13.72 6.41 -12.55
CA GLU A 81 14.16 7.80 -12.33
C GLU A 81 13.33 8.55 -11.27
N ALA A 82 12.09 8.09 -10.98
CA ALA A 82 11.22 8.72 -10.00
C ALA A 82 10.35 7.71 -9.24
N PHE A 83 10.17 7.95 -7.94
CA PHE A 83 9.21 7.22 -7.10
C PHE A 83 7.77 7.61 -7.49
N SER A 84 6.95 6.62 -7.85
CA SER A 84 5.53 6.76 -8.12
C SER A 84 4.78 5.68 -7.34
N GLY A 85 3.88 6.07 -6.45
CA GLY A 85 3.13 5.15 -5.61
C GLY A 85 2.85 5.67 -4.19
N VAL A 86 2.42 4.73 -3.34
CA VAL A 86 2.21 4.93 -1.91
C VAL A 86 3.40 4.35 -1.15
N LEU A 87 4.03 5.14 -0.28
CA LEU A 87 5.10 4.67 0.61
C LEU A 87 4.61 4.62 2.06
N HIS A 88 4.66 3.44 2.68
CA HIS A 88 4.33 3.22 4.08
C HIS A 88 5.60 3.19 4.94
N ILE A 89 5.86 4.29 5.66
CA ILE A 89 7.05 4.43 6.51
C ILE A 89 7.11 3.32 7.58
N HIS A 90 5.98 2.93 8.14
CA HIS A 90 5.92 1.91 9.21
C HIS A 90 5.67 0.49 8.68
N GLY A 91 5.44 0.36 7.38
CA GLY A 91 5.00 -0.87 6.72
C GLY A 91 3.51 -0.87 6.39
N ALA A 92 3.09 -1.83 5.57
CA ALA A 92 1.73 -1.94 5.05
C ALA A 92 1.11 -3.30 5.44
N LEU A 93 -0.22 -3.36 5.45
CA LEU A 93 -0.94 -4.63 5.48
C LEU A 93 -0.69 -5.36 4.17
N ASN A 94 -0.29 -6.63 4.23
CA ASN A 94 -0.25 -7.46 3.03
C ASN A 94 -1.66 -7.61 2.47
N ALA A 95 -1.84 -7.31 1.18
CA ALA A 95 -2.99 -7.79 0.44
C ALA A 95 -2.95 -9.32 0.48
N ILE A 96 -4.06 -9.96 0.86
CA ILE A 96 -4.23 -11.38 0.59
C ILE A 96 -4.28 -11.48 -0.93
N ARG A 97 -3.18 -11.91 -1.58
CA ARG A 97 -3.30 -12.43 -2.94
C ARG A 97 -4.18 -13.68 -2.81
N PRO A 98 -5.32 -13.78 -3.50
CA PRO A 98 -5.94 -15.08 -3.67
C PRO A 98 -4.87 -15.99 -4.29
N GLU A 99 -4.63 -17.14 -3.69
CA GLU A 99 -3.85 -18.22 -4.30
C GLU A 99 -4.33 -18.39 -5.75
N PRO A 100 -3.44 -18.50 -6.74
CA PRO A 100 -3.87 -18.91 -8.07
C PRO A 100 -4.54 -20.28 -7.89
N ARG A 101 -5.83 -20.36 -8.23
CA ARG A 101 -6.49 -21.65 -8.38
C ARG A 101 -5.76 -22.37 -9.51
N ILE A 102 -4.96 -23.36 -9.13
CA ILE A 102 -4.47 -24.40 -10.03
C ILE A 102 -5.60 -25.42 -10.20
#